data_AF-A0A520IZ05-F1
#
_entry.id   AF-A0A520IZ05-F1
#
_cell.length_a   1.000
_cell.length_b   1.000
_cell.length_c   1.000
_cell.angle_alpha   90.00
_cell.angle_beta   90.00
_cell.angle_gamma   90.00
#
_symmetry.space_group_name_H-M   'P 1'
#
loop_
_entity.id
_entity.type
_entity.pdbx_description
1 polymer ?
#
loop_
_entity_poly.entity_id
_entity_poly.type
_entity_poly.pdbx_seq_one_letter_code
_entity_poly.pdbx_strand_id
1 'polypeptide(L)'
;MIEIPIPAGCSYENKVQSFLGVETHREYFKNKTSIFCAKLKQGKYTFNVQLMPRYSGSYTLNPAKAELMYFPVFYGREGMKKVGIN
;
A
#
# COMPACT_ATOMS: atom_id res chain seq x y z
N MET A 1 -3.29 9.68 3.82
CA MET A 1 -2.15 8.76 3.62
C MET A 1 -2.68 7.35 3.62
N ILE A 2 -2.22 6.53 2.69
CA ILE A 2 -2.57 5.12 2.57
C ILE A 2 -1.28 4.32 2.75
N GLU A 3 -1.24 3.47 3.75
CA GLU A 3 -0.13 2.57 4.04
C GLU A 3 -0.51 1.16 3.62
N ILE A 4 0.28 0.60 2.72
CA ILE A 4 0.08 -0.74 2.15
C ILE A 4 1.29 -1.59 2.55
N PRO A 5 1.14 -2.59 3.43
CA PRO A 5 2.23 -3.47 3.81
C PRO A 5 2.61 -4.39 2.65
N ILE A 6 3.90 -4.69 2.51
CA ILE A 6 4.43 -5.60 1.49
C ILE A 6 4.80 -6.94 2.14
N PRO A 7 4.38 -8.09 1.56
CA PRO A 7 4.81 -9.40 2.04
C PRO A 7 6.33 -9.54 2.01
N ALA A 8 6.90 -10.19 3.02
CA ALA A 8 8.36 -10.34 3.13
C ALA A 8 9.00 -11.13 1.97
N GLY A 9 8.22 -12.00 1.29
CA GLY A 9 8.68 -12.75 0.12
C GLY A 9 8.60 -12.00 -1.22
N CYS A 10 8.10 -10.75 -1.24
CA CYS A 10 7.97 -9.94 -2.44
C CYS A 10 9.00 -8.81 -2.49
N SER A 11 9.42 -8.44 -3.69
CA SER A 11 10.20 -7.23 -3.98
C SER A 11 9.44 -6.34 -4.95
N TYR A 12 9.79 -5.05 -5.04
CA TYR A 12 9.19 -4.19 -6.05
C TYR A 12 9.71 -4.55 -7.43
N GLU A 13 8.79 -4.81 -8.36
CA GLU A 13 9.14 -5.03 -9.77
C GLU A 13 9.49 -3.70 -10.44
N ASN A 14 8.65 -2.69 -10.22
CA ASN A 14 8.83 -1.36 -10.75
C ASN A 14 8.40 -0.32 -9.71
N LYS A 15 9.16 0.78 -9.64
CA LYS A 15 8.85 1.93 -8.78
C LYS A 15 8.23 3.03 -9.63
N VAL A 16 7.10 2.73 -10.25
CA VAL A 16 6.37 3.72 -11.04
C VAL A 16 5.85 4.80 -10.11
N GLN A 17 6.19 6.05 -10.40
CA GLN A 17 5.63 7.19 -9.69
C GLN A 17 4.59 7.85 -10.59
N SER A 18 3.31 7.63 -10.25
CA SER A 18 2.22 8.24 -11.00
C SER A 18 1.87 9.57 -10.36
N PHE A 19 2.25 10.67 -11.01
CA PHE A 19 1.83 12.03 -10.63
C PHE A 19 0.51 12.44 -11.29
N LEU A 20 -0.13 11.52 -12.02
CA LEU A 20 -1.38 11.77 -12.73
C LEU A 20 -2.56 11.32 -11.86
N GLY A 21 -3.39 12.28 -11.44
CA GLY A 21 -4.65 12.04 -10.75
C GLY A 21 -4.68 12.53 -9.30
N VAL A 22 -5.17 11.68 -8.40
CA VAL A 22 -5.34 12.00 -6.96
C VAL A 22 -4.10 11.71 -6.12
N GLU A 23 -3.15 10.95 -6.66
CA GLU A 23 -1.87 10.63 -6.03
C GLU A 23 -0.90 11.80 -6.22
N THR A 24 -0.43 12.36 -5.10
CA THR A 24 0.54 13.46 -5.09
C THR A 24 1.96 12.93 -4.95
N HIS A 25 2.13 11.91 -4.11
CA HIS A 25 3.42 11.30 -3.86
C HIS A 25 3.26 9.83 -3.47
N ARG A 26 4.27 9.02 -3.79
CA ARG A 26 4.34 7.61 -3.41
C ARG A 26 5.75 7.29 -2.98
N GLU A 27 5.85 6.66 -1.82
CA GLU A 27 7.11 6.28 -1.20
C GLU A 27 7.20 4.77 -1.02
N TYR A 28 8.32 4.20 -1.45
CA TYR A 28 8.55 2.76 -1.49
C TYR A 28 9.54 2.33 -0.40
N PHE A 29 9.02 1.73 0.68
CA PHE A 29 9.83 1.09 1.72
C PHE A 29 9.89 -0.42 1.53
N LYS A 30 10.93 -1.07 2.06
CA LYS A 30 11.09 -2.54 1.95
C LYS A 30 9.89 -3.32 2.50
N ASN A 31 9.25 -2.82 3.56
CA ASN A 31 8.16 -3.47 4.27
C ASN A 31 6.77 -2.89 3.95
N LYS A 32 6.70 -1.72 3.29
CA LYS A 32 5.43 -1.02 3.02
C LYS A 32 5.56 -0.02 1.86
N THR A 33 4.46 0.27 1.20
CA THR A 33 4.32 1.41 0.29
C THR A 33 3.41 2.45 0.94
N SER A 34 3.84 3.70 0.95
CA SER A 34 3.05 4.83 1.44
C SER A 34 2.59 5.67 0.26
N ILE A 35 1.28 5.84 0.11
CA ILE A 35 0.66 6.66 -0.94
C ILE A 35 0.03 7.90 -0.30
N PHE A 36 0.36 9.06 -0.84
CA PHE A 36 -0.12 10.35 -0.38
C PHE A 36 -1.05 10.97 -1.43
N CYS A 37 -2.27 11.28 -1.01
CA CYS A 37 -3.27 11.94 -1.83
C CYS A 37 -3.65 13.26 -1.16
N ALA A 38 -3.55 14.38 -1.88
CA ALA A 38 -3.94 15.68 -1.36
C ALA A 38 -5.46 15.83 -1.19
N LYS A 39 -6.25 15.27 -2.11
CA LYS A 39 -7.71 15.34 -2.08
C LYS A 39 -8.35 14.11 -2.71
N LEU A 40 -9.25 13.48 -1.97
CA LEU A 40 -10.09 12.38 -2.44
C LEU A 40 -11.55 12.80 -2.27
N LYS A 41 -12.29 12.88 -3.38
CA LYS A 41 -13.75 13.09 -3.33
C LYS A 41 -14.43 11.77 -2.97
N GLN A 42 -15.72 11.80 -2.66
CA GLN A 42 -16.49 10.56 -2.50
C GLN A 42 -16.40 9.73 -3.79
N GLY A 43 -16.01 8.46 -3.66
CA GLY A 43 -15.81 7.58 -4.80
C GLY A 43 -15.04 6.32 -4.44
N LYS A 44 -14.80 5.46 -5.44
CA LYS A 44 -13.92 4.29 -5.34
C LYS A 44 -12.62 4.59 -6.08
N TYR A 45 -11.51 4.30 -5.42
CA TYR A 45 -10.17 4.51 -5.97
C TYR A 45 -9.40 3.19 -5.89
N THR A 46 -8.69 2.87 -6.96
CA THR A 46 -7.85 1.66 -7.05
C THR A 46 -6.41 2.09 -7.22
N PHE A 47 -5.54 1.62 -6.33
CA PHE A 47 -4.11 1.85 -6.38
C PHE A 47 -3.40 0.51 -6.61
N ASN A 48 -2.54 0.46 -7.63
CA ASN A 48 -1.79 -0.74 -7.97
C ASN A 48 -0.32 -0.57 -7.57
N VAL A 49 0.23 -1.61 -6.94
CA VAL A 49 1.65 -1.71 -6.59
C VAL A 49 2.18 -2.99 -7.23
N GLN A 50 3.16 -2.86 -8.11
CA GLN A 50 3.74 -3.99 -8.84
C GLN A 50 4.82 -4.66 -7.98
N LEU A 51 4.60 -5.94 -7.69
CA LEU A 51 5.47 -6.75 -6.85
C LEU A 51 5.94 -7.97 -7.63
N MET A 52 7.22 -8.29 -7.51
CA MET A 52 7.84 -9.50 -8.00
C MET A 52 8.01 -10.49 -6.84
N PRO A 53 7.46 -11.71 -6.92
CA PRO A 53 7.71 -12.74 -5.92
C PRO A 53 9.17 -13.20 -6.00
N ARG A 54 9.84 -13.31 -4.84
CA ARG A 54 11.24 -13.74 -4.73
C ARG A 54 11.40 -15.03 -3.93
N TYR A 55 10.61 -15.17 -2.87
CA TYR A 55 10.70 -16.30 -1.96
C TYR A 55 9.33 -16.94 -1.80
N SER A 56 9.23 -18.20 -2.17
CA SER A 56 8.02 -19.00 -1.98
C SER A 56 7.84 -19.35 -0.50
N GLY A 57 6.61 -19.32 -0.03
CA GLY A 57 6.29 -19.51 1.38
C GLY A 57 4.95 -18.88 1.77
N SER A 58 4.58 -19.06 3.04
CA SER A 58 3.37 -18.47 3.58
C SER A 58 3.70 -17.36 4.56
N TYR A 59 3.28 -16.13 4.23
CA TYR A 59 3.60 -14.92 4.99
C TYR A 59 2.33 -14.32 5.58
N THR A 60 2.45 -13.86 6.83
CA THR A 60 1.41 -13.03 7.45
C THR A 60 1.56 -11.59 6.94
N LEU A 61 0.48 -11.04 6.42
CA LEU A 61 0.41 -9.67 5.94
C LEU A 61 -0.37 -8.82 6.94
N ASN A 62 0.29 -7.75 7.40
CA ASN A 62 -0.35 -6.74 8.23
C ASN A 62 -1.52 -6.09 7.46
N PRO A 63 -2.50 -5.51 8.15
CA PRO A 63 -3.59 -4.82 7.47
C PRO A 63 -3.07 -3.51 6.84
N ALA A 64 -3.50 -3.20 5.62
CA ALA A 64 -3.38 -1.84 5.10
C ALA A 64 -4.22 -0.85 5.93
N LYS A 65 -3.74 0.38 6.01
CA LYS A 65 -4.33 1.46 6.78
C LYS A 65 -4.46 2.69 5.89
N ALA A 66 -5.58 3.39 5.98
CA ALA A 66 -5.77 4.70 5.38
C ALA A 66 -6.15 5.69 6.47
N GLU A 67 -5.42 6.80 6.59
CA GLU A 67 -5.65 7.80 7.63
C GLU A 67 -5.43 9.23 7.13
N LEU A 68 -6.05 10.20 7.80
CA LEU A 68 -5.71 11.61 7.63
C LEU A 68 -4.41 11.92 8.37
N MET A 69 -3.44 12.52 7.68
CA MET A 69 -2.10 12.75 8.23
C MET A 69 -2.11 13.70 9.43
N TYR A 70 -2.97 14.72 9.38
CA TYR A 70 -3.09 15.74 10.43
C TYR A 70 -4.18 15.42 11.46
N PHE A 71 -5.00 14.39 11.21
CA PHE A 71 -6.11 13.99 12.08
C PHE A 71 -6.16 12.46 12.21
N PRO A 72 -5.25 11.86 13.00
CA PRO A 72 -5.07 10.41 13.05
C PRO A 72 -6.26 9.66 13.65
N VAL A 73 -7.23 10.37 14.23
CA VAL A 73 -8.50 9.79 14.71
C VAL A 73 -9.37 9.27 13.57
N PHE A 74 -9.23 9.83 12.36
CA PHE A 74 -9.94 9.38 11.17
C PHE A 74 -9.06 8.40 10.40
N TYR A 75 -9.28 7.12 10.65
CA TYR A 75 -8.60 6.05 9.93
C TYR A 75 -9.53 4.87 9.65
N GLY A 76 -9.26 4.18 8.55
CA GLY A 76 -9.78 2.86 8.25
C GLY A 76 -8.62 1.88 8.13
N ARG A 77 -8.81 0.65 8.58
CA ARG A 77 -7.88 -0.45 8.36
C ARG A 77 -8.64 -1.68 7.94
N GLU A 78 -8.01 -2.50 7.11
CA GLU A 78 -8.53 -3.83 6.81
C GLU A 78 -8.19 -4.85 7.92
N GLY A 79 -8.58 -6.10 7.72
CA GLY A 79 -8.18 -7.22 8.59
C GLY A 79 -6.80 -7.77 8.24
N MET A 80 -6.19 -8.49 9.19
CA MET A 80 -4.97 -9.27 8.92
C MET A 80 -5.23 -10.36 7.89
N LYS A 81 -4.23 -10.64 7.05
CA LYS A 81 -4.33 -11.62 5.97
C LYS A 81 -3.12 -12.55 5.97
N LYS A 82 -3.29 -13.72 5.36
CA LYS A 82 -2.20 -14.67 5.10
C LYS A 82 -2.04 -14.80 3.60
N VAL A 83 -0.82 -14.63 3.10
CA VAL A 83 -0.50 -14.65 1.67
C VAL A 83 0.44 -15.81 1.40
N GLY A 84 0.06 -16.69 0.48
CA GLY A 84 0.93 -17.73 -0.06
C GLY A 84 1.62 -17.21 -1.33
N ILE A 85 2.93 -17.34 -1.38
CA ILE A 85 3.74 -17.09 -2.57
C ILE A 85 4.20 -18.47 -3.06
N ASN A 86 3.83 -18.85 -4.27
CA ASN A 86 4.25 -20.10 -4.92
C ASN A 86 5.32 -19.78 -5.94
#